data_AF-A0A947UEJ2-F1
#
_entry.id   AF-A0A947UEJ2-F1
#
_cell.length_a   1.000
_cell.length_b   1.000
_cell.length_c   1.000
_cell.angle_alpha   90.00
_cell.angle_beta   90.00
_cell.angle_gamma   90.00
#
_symmetry.space_group_name_H-M   'P 1'
#
loop_
_entity.id
_entity.type
_entity.pdbx_description
1 polymer ?
#
loop_
_entity_poly.entity_id
_entity_poly.type
_entity_poly.pdbx_seq_one_letter_code
_entity_poly.pdbx_strand_id
1 'polypeptide(L)'
;MGKIRARADNEKLFFDFTYLDQRCREQTTLPDTPANRKKLQKILERIEAEITLGSFDYATYFPQSSKVLEISRLQAGCASLKTPLFKDFAELWFEEMRVEWRDTHAKTVRLTLDKHLLPEFGKKEVSAITKAELLSFRSALGKVPGQKGQSLTATRINHIMTPLRMILSEAADRFEFTSPYLN
;
A
#
# COMPACT_ATOMS: atom_id res chain seq x y z
N MET A 1 -23.51 -6.43 -10.85
CA MET A 1 -23.78 -7.84 -11.22
C MET A 1 -22.65 -8.36 -12.08
N GLY A 2 -22.00 -9.42 -11.61
CA GLY A 2 -20.97 -10.15 -12.32
C GLY A 2 -21.54 -11.02 -13.43
N LYS A 3 -20.66 -11.50 -14.31
CA LYS A 3 -20.98 -12.41 -15.41
C LYS A 3 -19.89 -13.45 -15.57
N ILE A 4 -20.26 -14.63 -16.08
CA ILE A 4 -19.32 -15.66 -16.48
C ILE A 4 -19.13 -15.58 -17.99
N ARG A 5 -17.89 -15.40 -18.42
CA ARG A 5 -17.53 -15.27 -19.83
C ARG A 5 -16.53 -16.34 -20.21
N ALA A 6 -16.48 -16.69 -21.49
CA ALA A 6 -15.44 -17.52 -22.06
C ALA A 6 -14.42 -16.62 -22.77
N ARG A 7 -13.14 -16.99 -22.70
CA ARG A 7 -12.08 -16.34 -23.48
C ARG A 7 -12.08 -16.87 -24.90
N ALA A 8 -11.89 -15.99 -25.87
CA ALA A 8 -11.80 -16.37 -27.29
C ALA A 8 -10.49 -17.14 -27.61
N ASP A 9 -9.47 -16.93 -26.77
CA ASP A 9 -8.11 -17.44 -26.93
C ASP A 9 -7.92 -18.88 -26.44
N ASN A 10 -8.60 -19.29 -25.36
CA ASN A 10 -8.41 -20.61 -24.75
C ASN A 10 -9.71 -21.34 -24.40
N GLU A 11 -10.86 -20.76 -24.72
CA GLU A 11 -12.21 -21.29 -24.45
C GLU A 11 -12.48 -21.64 -22.97
N LYS A 12 -11.68 -21.10 -22.05
CA LYS A 12 -11.86 -21.28 -20.61
C LYS A 12 -12.79 -20.22 -20.05
N LEU A 13 -13.54 -20.62 -19.04
CA LEU A 13 -14.46 -19.75 -18.32
C LEU A 13 -13.70 -18.86 -17.32
N PHE A 14 -14.19 -17.64 -17.12
CA PHE A 14 -13.68 -16.72 -16.11
C PHE A 14 -14.82 -15.91 -15.48
N PHE A 15 -14.61 -15.48 -14.24
CA PHE A 15 -15.51 -14.57 -13.53
C PHE A 15 -15.20 -13.12 -13.93
N ASP A 16 -16.22 -12.32 -14.25
CA ASP A 16 -16.10 -10.89 -14.54
C ASP A 16 -17.10 -10.13 -13.66
N PHE A 17 -16.63 -9.56 -12.55
CA PHE A 17 -17.45 -8.84 -11.58
C PHE A 17 -16.74 -7.60 -11.06
N THR A 18 -17.46 -6.77 -10.32
CA THR A 18 -16.91 -5.56 -9.69
C THR A 18 -17.00 -5.71 -8.18
N TYR A 19 -15.91 -5.39 -7.48
CA TYR A 19 -15.84 -5.37 -6.02
C TYR A 19 -14.96 -4.19 -5.58
N LEU A 20 -15.43 -3.37 -4.63
CA LEU A 20 -14.73 -2.15 -4.17
C LEU A 20 -14.31 -1.22 -5.32
N ASP A 21 -15.22 -0.98 -6.26
CA ASP A 21 -14.99 -0.23 -7.52
C ASP A 21 -13.87 -0.76 -8.43
N GLN A 22 -13.30 -1.92 -8.10
CA GLN A 22 -12.34 -2.62 -8.92
C GLN A 22 -13.01 -3.71 -9.74
N ARG A 23 -12.68 -3.74 -11.04
CA ARG A 23 -13.09 -4.84 -11.92
C ARG A 23 -12.19 -6.04 -11.71
N CYS A 24 -12.76 -7.17 -11.32
CA CYS A 24 -12.09 -8.44 -11.07
C CYS A 24 -12.37 -9.41 -12.22
N ARG A 25 -11.32 -9.96 -12.82
CA ARG A 25 -11.39 -10.88 -13.97
C ARG A 25 -10.62 -12.16 -13.68
N GLU A 26 -11.23 -13.04 -12.91
CA GLU A 26 -10.55 -14.22 -12.36
C GLU A 26 -10.73 -15.44 -13.26
N GLN A 27 -9.61 -15.97 -13.74
CA GLN A 27 -9.58 -17.11 -14.66
C GLN A 27 -9.89 -18.42 -13.95
N THR A 28 -10.56 -19.33 -14.65
CA THR A 28 -10.72 -20.71 -14.21
C THR A 28 -10.02 -21.67 -15.17
N THR A 29 -9.81 -22.91 -14.72
CA THR A 29 -9.27 -23.99 -15.56
C THR A 29 -10.34 -24.71 -16.37
N LEU A 30 -11.62 -24.37 -16.18
CA LEU A 30 -12.76 -25.11 -16.74
C LEU A 30 -13.06 -24.69 -18.18
N PRO A 31 -13.25 -25.64 -19.11
CA PRO A 31 -13.70 -25.35 -20.47
C PRO A 31 -15.15 -24.89 -20.50
N ASP A 32 -15.51 -24.17 -21.56
CA ASP A 32 -16.86 -23.67 -21.81
C ASP A 32 -17.85 -24.81 -22.11
N THR A 33 -18.48 -25.33 -21.05
CA THR A 33 -19.60 -26.28 -21.16
C THR A 33 -20.80 -25.79 -20.35
N PRO A 34 -22.04 -26.15 -20.73
CA PRO A 34 -23.24 -25.77 -19.99
C PRO A 34 -23.20 -26.19 -18.51
N ALA A 35 -22.64 -27.37 -18.23
CA ALA A 35 -22.48 -27.89 -16.88
C ALA A 35 -21.50 -27.04 -16.04
N ASN A 36 -20.35 -26.66 -16.62
CA ASN A 36 -19.36 -25.83 -15.95
C ASN A 36 -19.87 -24.40 -15.75
N ARG A 37 -20.57 -23.82 -16.73
CA ARG A 37 -21.23 -22.52 -16.59
C ARG A 37 -22.20 -22.52 -15.43
N LYS A 38 -23.06 -23.54 -15.31
CA LYS A 38 -24.02 -23.66 -14.21
C LYS A 38 -23.35 -23.79 -12.84
N LYS A 39 -22.23 -24.52 -12.76
CA LYS A 39 -21.44 -24.63 -11.51
C LYS A 39 -20.84 -23.28 -11.11
N LEU A 40 -20.16 -22.62 -12.04
CA LEU A 40 -19.56 -21.31 -11.79
C LEU A 40 -20.63 -20.27 -11.46
N GLN A 41 -21.82 -20.35 -12.07
CA GLN A 41 -22.92 -19.41 -11.83
C GLN A 41 -23.37 -19.45 -10.36
N LYS A 42 -23.49 -20.65 -9.76
CA LYS A 42 -23.77 -20.79 -8.33
C LYS A 42 -22.69 -20.18 -7.43
N ILE A 43 -21.42 -20.32 -7.82
CA ILE A 43 -20.31 -19.71 -7.08
C ILE A 43 -20.39 -18.18 -7.19
N LEU A 44 -20.67 -17.65 -8.38
CA LEU A 44 -20.83 -16.22 -8.60
C LEU A 44 -21.99 -15.65 -7.78
N GLU A 45 -23.14 -16.34 -7.76
CA GLU A 45 -24.30 -15.94 -6.93
C GLU A 45 -23.93 -15.89 -5.44
N ARG A 46 -23.15 -16.87 -4.96
CA ARG A 46 -22.64 -16.86 -3.57
C ARG A 46 -21.71 -15.69 -3.31
N ILE A 47 -20.77 -15.41 -4.22
CA ILE A 47 -19.86 -14.26 -4.13
C ILE A 47 -20.67 -12.97 -4.06
N GLU A 48 -21.66 -12.77 -4.93
CA GLU A 48 -22.51 -11.58 -4.94
C GLU A 48 -23.32 -11.42 -3.64
N ALA A 49 -23.83 -12.52 -3.08
CA ALA A 49 -24.51 -12.50 -1.79
C ALA A 49 -23.56 -12.11 -0.65
N GLU A 50 -22.36 -12.68 -0.59
CA GLU A 50 -21.34 -12.34 0.42
C GLU A 50 -20.85 -10.89 0.28
N ILE A 51 -20.74 -10.36 -0.95
CA ILE A 51 -20.42 -8.95 -1.20
C ILE A 51 -21.53 -8.06 -0.64
N THR A 52 -22.79 -8.42 -0.90
CA THR A 52 -23.95 -7.66 -0.42
C THR A 52 -24.05 -7.67 1.12
N LEU A 53 -23.68 -8.79 1.74
CA LEU A 53 -23.63 -8.94 3.20
C LEU A 53 -22.38 -8.32 3.84
N GLY A 54 -21.42 -7.84 3.04
CA GLY A 54 -20.16 -7.29 3.53
C GLY A 54 -19.19 -8.33 4.12
N SER A 55 -19.43 -9.62 3.90
CA SER A 55 -18.62 -10.73 4.45
C SER A 55 -17.71 -11.39 3.41
N PHE A 56 -17.65 -10.83 2.20
CA PHE A 56 -16.86 -11.41 1.11
C PHE A 56 -15.36 -11.24 1.33
N ASP A 57 -14.65 -12.37 1.36
CA ASP A 57 -13.18 -12.42 1.38
C ASP A 57 -12.63 -12.86 0.02
N TYR A 58 -12.07 -11.91 -0.71
CA TYR A 58 -11.52 -12.13 -2.05
C TYR A 58 -10.34 -13.12 -2.05
N ALA A 59 -9.49 -13.11 -1.03
CA ALA A 59 -8.30 -13.96 -0.97
C ALA A 59 -8.66 -15.44 -0.78
N THR A 60 -9.78 -15.72 -0.12
CA THR A 60 -10.30 -17.08 0.07
C THR A 60 -10.77 -17.71 -1.26
N TYR A 61 -11.41 -16.93 -2.14
CA TYR A 61 -11.85 -17.44 -3.45
C TYR A 61 -10.72 -17.47 -4.48
N PHE A 62 -9.84 -16.47 -4.48
CA PHE A 62 -8.83 -16.26 -5.51
C PHE A 62 -7.42 -16.06 -4.92
N PRO A 63 -6.87 -17.05 -4.20
CA PRO A 63 -5.62 -16.89 -3.44
C PRO A 63 -4.39 -16.62 -4.32
N GLN A 64 -4.42 -17.04 -5.59
CA GLN A 64 -3.33 -16.86 -6.54
C GLN A 64 -3.51 -15.62 -7.44
N SER A 65 -4.54 -14.80 -7.20
CA SER A 65 -4.79 -13.62 -8.01
C SER A 65 -3.79 -12.51 -7.69
N SER A 66 -3.30 -11.81 -8.73
CA SER A 66 -2.48 -10.61 -8.55
C SER A 66 -3.24 -9.47 -7.87
N LYS A 67 -4.58 -9.53 -7.85
CA LYS A 67 -5.45 -8.54 -7.23
C LYS A 67 -5.63 -8.71 -5.72
N VAL A 68 -5.15 -9.80 -5.11
CA VAL A 68 -5.31 -10.04 -3.66
C VAL A 68 -4.75 -8.88 -2.84
N LEU A 69 -3.55 -8.40 -3.17
CA LEU A 69 -2.93 -7.28 -2.45
C LEU A 69 -3.69 -5.97 -2.64
N GLU A 70 -4.17 -5.70 -3.86
CA GLU A 70 -4.93 -4.49 -4.18
C GLU A 70 -6.27 -4.47 -3.43
N ILE A 71 -7.02 -5.58 -3.49
CA ILE A 71 -8.31 -5.72 -2.80
C ILE A 71 -8.14 -5.71 -1.29
N SER A 72 -7.10 -6.34 -0.74
CA SER A 72 -6.81 -6.32 0.69
C SER A 72 -6.55 -4.89 1.19
N ARG A 73 -5.84 -4.05 0.42
CA ARG A 73 -5.65 -2.64 0.74
C ARG A 73 -6.97 -1.88 0.74
N LEU A 74 -7.80 -2.08 -0.27
CA LEU A 74 -9.12 -1.45 -0.37
C LEU A 74 -10.06 -1.86 0.77
N GLN A 75 -10.07 -3.13 1.15
CA GLN A 75 -10.84 -3.65 2.29
C GLN A 75 -10.36 -3.07 3.63
N ALA A 76 -9.06 -2.79 3.77
CA ALA A 76 -8.49 -2.13 4.93
C ALA A 76 -8.79 -0.62 4.99
N GLY A 77 -9.61 -0.09 4.07
CA GLY A 77 -9.91 1.34 3.99
C GLY A 77 -8.78 2.18 3.38
N CYS A 78 -7.72 1.55 2.88
CA CYS A 78 -6.75 2.23 2.03
C CYS A 78 -7.33 2.28 0.61
N ALA A 79 -8.16 3.28 0.36
CA ALA A 79 -8.67 3.57 -0.98
C ALA A 79 -7.50 3.56 -2.00
N SER A 80 -7.77 3.15 -3.24
CA SER A 80 -6.83 3.18 -4.37
C SER A 80 -6.54 4.62 -4.82
N LEU A 81 -6.19 5.47 -3.86
CA LEU A 81 -5.52 6.72 -4.12
C LEU A 81 -4.10 6.30 -4.49
N LYS A 82 -3.76 6.44 -5.78
CA LYS A 82 -2.36 6.46 -6.22
C LYS A 82 -1.69 7.59 -5.45
N THR A 83 -1.08 7.25 -4.33
CA THR A 83 -0.36 8.23 -3.53
C THR A 83 1.01 8.43 -4.17
N PRO A 84 1.58 9.64 -4.09
CA PRO A 84 2.89 9.90 -4.66
C PRO A 84 3.95 8.99 -4.04
N LEU A 85 5.07 8.83 -4.74
CA LEU A 85 6.25 8.26 -4.13
C LEU A 85 6.68 9.11 -2.93
N PHE A 86 7.21 8.45 -1.91
CA PHE A 86 7.72 9.11 -0.71
C PHE A 86 8.73 10.19 -1.05
N LYS A 87 9.59 9.96 -2.07
CA LYS A 87 10.55 10.98 -2.51
C LYS A 87 9.84 12.25 -2.95
N ASP A 88 8.86 12.13 -3.84
CA ASP A 88 8.19 13.29 -4.44
C ASP A 88 7.41 14.07 -3.37
N PHE A 89 6.74 13.35 -2.46
CA PHE A 89 6.01 13.98 -1.38
C PHE A 89 6.93 14.58 -0.30
N ALA A 90 8.06 13.96 0.02
CA ALA A 90 9.03 14.49 0.96
C ALA A 90 9.66 15.80 0.48
N GLU A 91 9.89 15.95 -0.83
CA GLU A 91 10.36 17.20 -1.43
C GLU A 91 9.29 18.30 -1.32
N LEU A 92 8.02 17.99 -1.65
CA LEU A 92 6.91 18.93 -1.47
C LEU A 92 6.79 19.38 -0.01
N TRP A 93 6.72 18.42 0.92
CA TRP A 93 6.64 18.70 2.35
C TRP A 93 7.83 19.54 2.84
N PHE A 94 9.04 19.24 2.37
CA PHE A 94 10.23 20.00 2.75
C PHE A 94 10.15 21.46 2.26
N GLU A 95 9.69 21.69 1.02
CA GLU A 95 9.54 23.03 0.45
C GLU A 95 8.45 23.86 1.15
N GLU A 96 7.38 23.22 1.60
CA GLU A 96 6.33 23.88 2.38
C GLU A 96 6.82 24.22 3.79
N MET A 97 7.45 23.27 4.49
CA MET A 97 7.87 23.45 5.88
C MET A 97 9.13 24.31 6.06
N ARG A 98 10.04 24.35 5.07
CA ARG A 98 11.28 25.14 5.16
C ARG A 98 11.03 26.63 5.36
N VAL A 99 9.86 27.14 4.93
CA VAL A 99 9.51 28.56 5.08
C VAL A 99 9.40 28.96 6.55
N GLU A 100 9.05 28.00 7.43
CA GLU A 100 8.93 28.21 8.87
C GLU A 100 10.28 28.10 9.60
N TRP A 101 11.30 27.57 8.93
CA TRP A 101 12.55 27.16 9.58
C TRP A 101 13.70 28.13 9.31
N ARG A 102 14.60 28.22 10.28
CA ARG A 102 15.94 28.81 10.04
C ARG A 102 16.73 27.90 9.11
N ASP A 103 17.59 28.49 8.27
CA ASP A 103 18.43 27.78 7.29
C ASP A 103 19.21 26.60 7.88
N THR A 104 19.73 26.73 9.10
CA THR A 104 20.49 25.66 9.77
C THR A 104 19.63 24.46 10.10
N HIS A 105 18.37 24.68 10.50
CA HIS A 105 17.43 23.61 10.75
C HIS A 105 16.99 22.95 9.44
N ALA A 106 16.65 23.75 8.42
CA ALA A 106 16.31 23.25 7.09
C ALA A 106 17.44 22.37 6.51
N LYS A 107 18.71 22.79 6.62
CA LYS A 107 19.87 21.97 6.23
C LYS A 107 19.96 20.65 6.99
N THR A 108 19.64 20.66 8.29
CA THR A 108 19.67 19.46 9.13
C THR A 108 18.57 18.47 8.75
N VAL A 109 17.36 18.96 8.49
CA VAL A 109 16.25 18.15 8.00
C VAL A 109 16.59 17.60 6.61
N ARG A 110 17.12 18.44 5.71
CA ARG A 110 17.53 18.02 4.36
C ARG A 110 18.54 16.88 4.39
N LEU A 111 19.61 17.03 5.18
CA LEU A 111 20.62 15.99 5.38
C LEU A 111 20.00 14.68 5.90
N THR A 112 18.97 14.79 6.75
CA THR A 112 18.25 13.65 7.29
C THR A 112 17.43 12.93 6.21
N LEU A 113 16.75 13.69 5.35
CA LEU A 113 16.03 13.14 4.19
C LEU A 113 17.01 12.41 3.26
N ASP A 114 18.04 13.11 2.79
CA ASP A 114 18.98 12.60 1.78
C ASP A 114 19.77 11.39 2.26
N LYS A 115 20.23 11.39 3.52
CA LYS A 115 21.10 10.34 4.05
C LYS A 115 20.35 9.09 4.52
N HIS A 116 19.11 9.25 4.98
CA HIS A 116 18.42 8.17 5.69
C HIS A 116 17.06 7.83 5.10
N LEU A 117 16.18 8.81 4.84
CA LEU A 117 14.80 8.52 4.48
C LEU A 117 14.62 8.24 2.98
N LEU A 118 15.23 9.05 2.11
CA LEU A 118 15.10 8.90 0.66
C LEU A 118 15.73 7.60 0.13
N PRO A 119 16.91 7.13 0.61
CA PRO A 119 17.48 5.86 0.17
C PRO A 119 16.60 4.65 0.48
N GLU A 120 15.90 4.67 1.62
CA GLU A 120 15.08 3.55 2.09
C GLU A 120 13.66 3.57 1.51
N PHE A 121 12.99 4.73 1.58
CA PHE A 121 11.57 4.84 1.30
C PHE A 121 11.26 5.52 -0.02
N GLY A 122 12.22 6.21 -0.66
CA GLY A 122 11.96 7.12 -1.77
C GLY A 122 11.26 6.50 -2.99
N LYS A 123 11.40 5.18 -3.20
CA LYS A 123 10.76 4.43 -4.31
C LYS A 123 9.41 3.81 -3.94
N LYS A 124 8.95 3.96 -2.71
CA LYS A 124 7.67 3.44 -2.22
C LYS A 124 6.63 4.55 -2.25
N GLU A 125 5.39 4.21 -2.55
CA GLU A 125 4.25 5.10 -2.35
C GLU A 125 4.08 5.38 -0.84
N VAL A 126 3.68 6.61 -0.49
CA VAL A 126 3.52 7.01 0.92
C VAL A 126 2.49 6.14 1.67
N SER A 127 1.42 5.69 0.98
CA SER A 127 0.41 4.79 1.56
C SER A 127 0.87 3.33 1.69
N ALA A 128 1.96 2.94 1.02
CA ALA A 128 2.47 1.58 1.07
C ALA A 128 3.43 1.33 2.23
N ILE A 129 3.87 2.38 2.95
CA ILE A 129 4.83 2.27 4.04
C ILE A 129 4.12 1.79 5.31
N THR A 130 4.53 0.62 5.80
CA THR A 130 3.88 -0.04 6.94
C THR A 130 4.58 0.22 8.28
N LYS A 131 3.86 0.06 9.39
CA LYS A 131 4.43 0.10 10.74
C LYS A 131 5.59 -0.89 10.95
N ALA A 132 5.48 -2.08 10.36
CA ALA A 132 6.53 -3.10 10.43
C ALA A 132 7.84 -2.62 9.78
N GLU A 133 7.74 -1.91 8.65
CA GLU A 133 8.90 -1.32 7.98
C GLU A 133 9.49 -0.16 8.80
N LEU A 134 8.67 0.66 9.45
CA LEU A 134 9.16 1.71 10.35
C LEU A 134 9.94 1.15 11.54
N LEU A 135 9.46 0.05 12.15
CA LEU A 135 10.14 -0.62 13.25
C LEU A 135 11.45 -1.29 12.78
N SER A 136 11.40 -1.94 11.60
CA SER A 136 12.58 -2.55 10.98
C SER A 136 13.65 -1.49 10.66
N PHE A 137 13.24 -0.36 10.08
CA PHE A 137 14.12 0.77 9.80
C PHE A 137 14.72 1.37 11.07
N ARG A 138 13.92 1.57 12.12
CA ARG A 138 14.41 2.04 13.43
C ARG A 138 15.47 1.10 14.00
N SER A 139 15.28 -0.22 13.89
CA SER A 139 16.27 -1.21 14.30
C SER A 139 17.54 -1.13 13.45
N ALA A 140 17.39 -0.99 12.12
CA ALA A 140 18.51 -0.86 11.19
C ALA A 140 19.36 0.38 11.47
N LEU A 141 18.74 1.53 11.79
CA LEU A 141 19.46 2.75 12.17
C LEU A 141 20.35 2.56 13.41
N GLY A 142 19.94 1.71 14.36
CA GLY A 142 20.77 1.34 15.52
C GLY A 142 22.01 0.51 15.18
N LYS A 143 22.04 -0.11 13.99
CA LYS A 143 23.17 -0.91 13.50
C LYS A 143 24.08 -0.14 12.54
N VAL A 144 23.65 1.03 12.04
CA VAL A 144 24.48 1.87 11.15
C VAL A 144 25.60 2.52 11.97
N PRO A 145 26.88 2.36 11.56
CA PRO A 145 27.99 3.03 12.20
C PRO A 145 27.92 4.54 11.95
N GLY A 146 27.96 5.31 13.04
CA GLY A 146 28.09 6.77 13.06
C GLY A 146 29.50 7.22 12.71
N GLN A 147 29.75 8.54 12.77
CA GLN A 147 31.00 9.18 12.32
C GLN A 147 32.29 8.63 12.98
N LYS A 148 32.19 7.96 14.13
CA LYS A 148 33.32 7.35 14.86
C LYS A 148 33.24 5.82 14.95
N GLY A 149 32.48 5.16 14.08
CA GLY A 149 32.25 3.71 14.12
C GLY A 149 31.28 3.23 15.20
N GLN A 150 30.73 4.15 16.01
CA GLN A 150 29.72 3.85 17.03
C GLN A 150 28.32 3.92 16.45
N SER A 151 27.42 3.04 16.86
CA SER A 151 25.99 3.09 16.51
C SER A 151 25.36 4.46 16.76
N LEU A 152 24.34 4.81 15.96
CA LEU A 152 23.57 6.04 16.17
C LEU A 152 22.94 6.05 17.57
N THR A 153 23.02 7.20 18.25
CA THR A 153 22.38 7.37 19.57
C THR A 153 20.86 7.35 19.45
N ALA A 154 20.17 6.94 20.52
CA ALA A 154 18.71 6.93 20.56
C ALA A 154 18.10 8.30 20.21
N THR A 155 18.71 9.39 20.69
CA THR A 155 18.30 10.76 20.35
C THR A 155 18.42 11.03 18.85
N ARG A 156 19.52 10.62 18.21
CA ARG A 156 19.70 10.81 16.77
C ARG A 156 18.69 9.99 15.97
N ILE A 157 18.42 8.74 16.37
CA ILE A 157 17.40 7.89 15.76
C ILE A 157 16.02 8.57 15.85
N ASN A 158 15.65 9.09 17.03
CA ASN A 158 14.40 9.82 17.19
C ASN A 158 14.33 11.05 16.28
N HIS A 159 15.40 11.85 16.18
CA HIS A 159 15.46 12.98 15.26
C HIS A 159 15.36 12.59 13.78
N ILE A 160 15.78 11.37 13.39
CA ILE A 160 15.56 10.84 12.03
C ILE A 160 14.10 10.43 11.85
N MET A 161 13.50 9.82 12.87
CA MET A 161 12.11 9.36 12.84
C MET A 161 11.08 10.50 12.92
N THR A 162 11.44 11.67 13.44
CA THR A 162 10.52 12.82 13.56
C THR A 162 10.07 13.35 12.20
N PRO A 163 10.96 13.73 11.25
CA PRO A 163 10.55 14.11 9.90
C PRO A 163 9.76 13.00 9.18
N LEU A 164 10.17 11.73 9.35
CA LEU A 164 9.45 10.60 8.77
C LEU A 164 8.00 10.53 9.26
N ARG A 165 7.78 10.73 10.56
CA ARG A 165 6.42 10.81 11.14
C ARG A 165 5.62 11.97 10.57
N MET A 166 6.20 13.16 10.50
CA MET A 166 5.50 14.34 10.01
C MET A 166 5.07 14.16 8.55
N ILE A 167 6.00 13.72 7.70
CA ILE A 167 5.72 13.47 6.27
C ILE A 167 4.59 12.44 6.11
N LEU A 168 4.66 11.31 6.84
CA LEU A 168 3.66 10.25 6.69
C LEU A 168 2.30 10.61 7.30
N SER A 169 2.28 11.46 8.33
CA SER A 169 1.01 11.93 8.90
C SER A 169 0.34 12.95 7.97
N GLU A 170 1.10 13.91 7.44
CA GLU A 170 0.59 14.87 6.45
C GLU A 170 0.12 14.16 5.17
N ALA A 171 0.88 13.15 4.71
CA ALA A 171 0.46 12.33 3.57
C ALA A 171 -0.84 11.58 3.86
N ALA A 172 -0.95 10.98 5.04
CA ALA A 172 -2.14 10.27 5.49
C ALA A 172 -3.37 11.18 5.48
N ASP A 173 -3.20 12.42 5.95
CA ASP A 173 -4.28 13.41 5.98
C ASP A 173 -4.64 13.90 4.56
N ARG A 174 -3.65 14.21 3.70
CA ARG A 174 -3.90 14.72 2.32
C ARG A 174 -4.46 13.67 1.36
N PHE A 175 -4.05 12.41 1.54
CA PHE A 175 -4.43 11.30 0.68
C PHE A 175 -5.33 10.30 1.41
N GLU A 176 -5.99 10.72 2.49
CA GLU A 176 -7.04 10.00 3.19
C GLU A 176 -6.74 8.51 3.45
N PHE A 177 -5.52 8.21 3.93
CA PHE A 177 -5.14 6.85 4.35
C PHE A 177 -4.74 6.83 5.83
N THR A 178 -4.65 5.65 6.43
CA THR A 178 -4.26 5.55 7.85
C THR A 178 -2.74 5.67 8.03
N SER A 179 -2.30 6.65 8.82
CA SER A 179 -0.88 6.79 9.14
C SER A 179 -0.33 5.55 9.86
N PRO A 180 0.85 5.02 9.46
CA PRO A 180 1.48 3.87 10.11
C PRO A 180 1.95 4.15 11.55
N TYR A 181 1.78 5.38 12.06
CA TYR A 181 2.05 5.76 13.45
C TYR A 181 0.80 5.74 14.36
N LEU A 182 -0.41 5.67 13.79
CA LEU A 182 -1.67 5.63 14.55
C LEU A 182 -2.09 4.20 14.91
N ASN A 183 -1.74 3.22 14.07
CA ASN A 183 -1.90 1.78 14.33
C ASN A 183 -0.72 1.23 15.12
#